data_AF-A0A7J5J972-F1
#
_entry.id   AF-A0A7J5J972-F1
#
_cell.length_a   1.000
_cell.length_b   1.000
_cell.length_c   1.000
_cell.angle_alpha   90.00
_cell.angle_beta   90.00
_cell.angle_gamma   90.00
#
_symmetry.space_group_name_H-M   'P 1'
#
loop_
_entity.id
_entity.type
_entity.pdbx_description
1 polymer ?
#
loop_
_entity_poly.entity_id
_entity_poly.type
_entity_poly.pdbx_seq_one_letter_code
_entity_poly.pdbx_strand_id
1 'polypeptide(L)'
;AVLEPNGMNFWTPQTQDTEAKCKAPYYYKDTKIQGFRNSHWIVGGCTQDYGSMTLMPVSGTLKYLPQDRGSLFSHQEETATPAYYSVLLKDYSIFAEMTGRSRSAIFRFTYNQPEDAYLIVNPNSDEGKGYIEIDTIKKQIRGYNPVHRIYQGWGEPAGYNGYFIIEYQNEIEEYGTFRHDSLFAGQRQIADGTSIGAYLRFKIHSEGPILIKAASSFTDMEGAQKNLDTEIPHWDFDRTRQELNSIWEQRLSQVTIQTNNRNDKEKFYGALYRASFLPRTFNDVDGRYPSFSTGHPFRQSANGRNYYEDYSMWDTYRALHPLVNILTPKKAGDMMQSLVDKYEQGGWLPIFPCWNSYTAAMIGDHCI
;
A
#
# COMPACT_ATOMS: atom_id res chain seq x y z
N ALA A 1 -6.89 -3.35 -6.64
CA ALA A 1 -5.81 -2.50 -6.14
C ALA A 1 -4.97 -2.00 -7.30
N VAL A 2 -4.44 -0.80 -7.20
CA VAL A 2 -3.42 -0.31 -8.12
C VAL A 2 -2.06 -0.76 -7.58
N LEU A 3 -1.31 -1.50 -8.38
CA LEU A 3 -0.01 -2.03 -7.99
C LEU A 3 0.84 -2.31 -9.22
N GLU A 4 2.16 -2.28 -9.06
CA GLU A 4 3.09 -2.83 -10.04
C GLU A 4 3.16 -4.36 -9.89
N PRO A 5 3.29 -5.17 -10.98
CA PRO A 5 3.48 -6.62 -10.87
C PRO A 5 4.61 -7.02 -9.90
N ASN A 6 4.26 -7.70 -8.80
CA ASN A 6 5.13 -8.03 -7.68
C ASN A 6 5.76 -6.80 -6.99
N GLY A 7 5.10 -5.65 -7.06
CA GLY A 7 5.48 -4.41 -6.39
C GLY A 7 5.23 -4.46 -4.89
N MET A 8 5.84 -3.56 -4.15
CA MET A 8 5.78 -3.56 -2.68
C MET A 8 4.39 -3.20 -2.15
N ASN A 9 3.76 -2.20 -2.74
CA ASN A 9 2.52 -1.58 -2.29
C ASN A 9 1.33 -1.99 -3.14
N PHE A 10 0.21 -2.28 -2.47
CA PHE A 10 -1.10 -2.57 -3.04
C PHE A 10 -2.07 -1.46 -2.64
N TRP A 11 -2.03 -0.37 -3.40
CA TRP A 11 -2.90 0.77 -3.16
C TRP A 11 -4.36 0.40 -3.43
N THR A 12 -5.23 0.54 -2.44
CA THR A 12 -6.61 0.05 -2.51
C THR A 12 -7.59 1.01 -1.84
N PRO A 13 -8.80 1.19 -2.39
CA PRO A 13 -9.89 1.77 -1.59
C PRO A 13 -10.10 0.92 -0.32
N GLN A 14 -10.48 1.58 0.76
CA GLN A 14 -10.76 0.96 2.05
C GLN A 14 -12.24 1.13 2.40
N THR A 15 -12.91 0.04 2.76
CA THR A 15 -14.24 0.01 3.37
C THR A 15 -14.21 -0.51 4.81
N GLN A 16 -13.08 -1.08 5.24
CA GLN A 16 -12.85 -1.60 6.59
C GLN A 16 -11.56 -1.02 7.19
N ASP A 17 -11.68 -0.20 8.24
CA ASP A 17 -10.56 0.43 8.94
C ASP A 17 -10.00 -0.46 10.05
N THR A 18 -9.12 -1.39 9.69
CA THR A 18 -8.42 -2.31 10.62
C THR A 18 -7.33 -3.09 9.88
N GLU A 19 -6.27 -3.51 10.56
CA GLU A 19 -5.32 -4.53 10.08
C GLU A 19 -5.61 -5.92 10.63
N ALA A 20 -6.68 -6.09 11.41
CA ALA A 20 -7.02 -7.36 12.01
C ALA A 20 -7.08 -8.50 10.97
N LYS A 21 -6.53 -9.65 11.36
CA LYS A 21 -6.46 -10.83 10.51
C LYS A 21 -7.82 -11.24 9.93
N CYS A 22 -7.79 -11.82 8.73
CA CYS A 22 -8.97 -12.30 8.01
C CYS A 22 -9.98 -11.20 7.63
N LYS A 23 -9.59 -9.92 7.72
CA LYS A 23 -10.38 -8.80 7.20
C LYS A 23 -9.66 -8.19 6.01
N ALA A 24 -10.34 -8.17 4.86
CA ALA A 24 -9.84 -7.46 3.69
C ALA A 24 -10.08 -5.96 3.85
N PRO A 25 -9.21 -5.09 3.30
CA PRO A 25 -9.44 -3.65 3.36
C PRO A 25 -10.68 -3.20 2.58
N TYR A 26 -11.14 -4.00 1.60
CA TYR A 26 -12.29 -3.68 0.75
C TYR A 26 -13.23 -4.88 0.62
N TYR A 27 -14.52 -4.65 0.84
CA TYR A 27 -15.59 -5.59 0.50
C TYR A 27 -16.55 -4.96 -0.50
N TYR A 28 -16.81 -5.67 -1.60
CA TYR A 28 -17.68 -5.19 -2.68
C TYR A 28 -19.11 -4.88 -2.22
N LYS A 29 -19.60 -5.47 -1.13
CA LYS A 29 -20.96 -5.22 -0.63
C LYS A 29 -21.06 -4.01 0.29
N ASP A 30 -19.93 -3.46 0.72
CA ASP A 30 -19.94 -2.26 1.56
C ASP A 30 -20.33 -1.05 0.71
N THR A 31 -21.07 -0.12 1.31
CA THR A 31 -21.64 1.04 0.61
C THR A 31 -20.88 2.33 0.87
N LYS A 32 -19.88 2.29 1.76
CA LYS A 32 -19.05 3.45 2.12
C LYS A 32 -17.57 3.17 1.97
N ILE A 33 -16.86 4.11 1.35
CA ILE A 33 -15.40 4.14 1.31
C ILE A 33 -14.89 5.08 2.40
N GLN A 34 -13.94 4.60 3.20
CA GLN A 34 -13.33 5.27 4.35
C GLN A 34 -11.95 5.88 4.06
N GLY A 35 -11.43 5.67 2.85
CA GLY A 35 -10.14 6.19 2.39
C GLY A 35 -9.47 5.31 1.35
N PHE A 36 -8.22 5.64 1.07
CA PHE A 36 -7.31 4.93 0.20
C PHE A 36 -6.11 4.47 1.02
N ARG A 37 -5.95 3.16 1.13
CA ARG A 37 -4.96 2.50 1.98
C ARG A 37 -3.74 2.10 1.16
N ASN A 38 -2.56 2.35 1.72
CA ASN A 38 -1.33 1.68 1.29
C ASN A 38 -1.24 0.31 1.96
N SER A 39 -1.84 -0.71 1.34
CA SER A 39 -1.83 -2.07 1.87
C SER A 39 -0.68 -2.88 1.29
N HIS A 40 -0.27 -3.93 1.98
CA HIS A 40 0.69 -4.92 1.49
C HIS A 40 0.06 -6.31 1.43
N TRP A 41 -1.20 -6.43 1.87
CA TRP A 41 -1.96 -7.67 1.88
C TRP A 41 -3.45 -7.42 1.70
N ILE A 42 -3.98 -7.75 0.52
CA ILE A 42 -5.38 -7.45 0.15
C ILE A 42 -6.25 -8.69 -0.10
N VAL A 43 -5.68 -9.89 -0.05
CA VAL A 43 -6.33 -11.11 -0.56
C VAL A 43 -7.33 -11.74 0.42
N GLY A 44 -7.61 -11.09 1.57
CA GLY A 44 -8.55 -11.59 2.58
C GLY A 44 -8.10 -12.86 3.31
N GLY A 45 -6.86 -13.31 3.06
CA GLY A 45 -6.23 -14.37 3.84
C GLY A 45 -6.16 -13.99 5.32
N CYS A 46 -6.00 -14.99 6.18
CA CYS A 46 -5.92 -14.78 7.63
C CYS A 46 -4.56 -14.22 8.07
N THR A 47 -4.11 -13.14 7.46
CA THR A 47 -2.92 -12.37 7.81
C THR A 47 -3.35 -10.94 8.15
N GLN A 48 -2.53 -10.25 8.93
CA GLN A 48 -2.59 -8.79 9.08
C GLN A 48 -1.68 -8.10 8.07
N ASP A 49 -1.91 -6.81 7.88
CA ASP A 49 -1.10 -5.97 7.01
C ASP A 49 0.26 -5.65 7.66
N TYR A 50 1.08 -4.87 6.95
CA TYR A 50 2.46 -4.58 7.28
C TYR A 50 2.64 -3.15 7.78
N GLY A 51 1.82 -2.70 8.73
CA GLY A 51 1.93 -1.33 9.23
C GLY A 51 1.50 -0.30 8.17
N SER A 52 0.31 -0.47 7.63
CA SER A 52 -0.28 0.39 6.61
C SER A 52 -0.73 1.75 7.15
N MET A 53 -1.01 2.65 6.20
CA MET A 53 -1.64 3.95 6.44
C MET A 53 -2.78 4.17 5.44
N THR A 54 -3.69 5.06 5.80
CA THR A 54 -4.84 5.45 4.97
C THR A 54 -4.88 6.97 4.84
N LEU A 55 -5.20 7.44 3.63
CA LEU A 55 -5.53 8.83 3.37
C LEU A 55 -6.94 8.97 2.81
N MET A 56 -7.63 10.06 3.14
CA MET A 56 -9.00 10.32 2.70
C MET A 56 -9.21 11.81 2.43
N PRO A 57 -9.62 12.21 1.22
CA PRO A 57 -10.07 13.57 0.98
C PRO A 57 -11.50 13.78 1.52
N VAL A 58 -11.76 14.93 2.12
CA VAL A 58 -13.06 15.32 2.70
C VAL A 58 -13.38 16.75 2.28
N SER A 59 -14.66 17.03 1.99
CA SER A 59 -15.15 18.38 1.66
C SER A 59 -16.11 18.90 2.73
N GLY A 60 -16.15 20.21 2.94
CA GLY A 60 -17.13 20.88 3.77
C GLY A 60 -16.80 20.80 5.26
N THR A 61 -17.48 19.93 6.01
CA THR A 61 -17.20 19.79 7.46
C THR A 61 -16.11 18.74 7.69
N LEU A 62 -15.10 19.09 8.48
CA LEU A 62 -14.03 18.18 8.88
C LEU A 62 -14.58 16.95 9.62
N LYS A 63 -14.52 15.78 8.95
CA LYS A 63 -14.79 14.46 9.53
C LYS A 63 -13.53 13.62 9.40
N TYR A 64 -12.97 13.17 10.52
CA TYR A 64 -11.65 12.51 10.54
C TYR A 64 -11.70 11.06 11.02
N LEU A 65 -12.73 10.66 11.77
CA LEU A 65 -12.90 9.26 12.18
C LEU A 65 -13.46 8.41 11.03
N PRO A 66 -13.00 7.16 10.84
CA PRO A 66 -13.41 6.30 9.73
C PRO A 66 -14.92 6.13 9.55
N GLN A 67 -15.66 5.96 10.66
CA GLN A 67 -17.12 5.80 10.64
C GLN A 67 -17.86 7.08 10.19
N ASP A 68 -17.29 8.25 10.50
CA ASP A 68 -17.91 9.54 10.21
C ASP A 68 -17.49 10.06 8.84
N ARG A 69 -16.22 9.87 8.48
CA ARG A 69 -15.65 10.33 7.20
C ARG A 69 -16.03 9.45 6.02
N GLY A 70 -16.53 8.23 6.26
CA GLY A 70 -16.90 7.30 5.19
C GLY A 70 -17.93 7.89 4.24
N SER A 71 -17.59 7.99 2.95
CA SER A 71 -18.47 8.50 1.89
C SER A 71 -19.22 7.38 1.20
N LEU A 72 -20.50 7.58 0.93
CA LEU A 72 -21.24 6.76 -0.03
C LEU A 72 -20.55 6.76 -1.40
N PHE A 73 -20.58 5.61 -2.06
CA PHE A 73 -20.11 5.42 -3.43
C PHE A 73 -21.01 4.43 -4.18
N SER A 74 -20.83 4.31 -5.50
CA SER A 74 -21.50 3.27 -6.28
C SER A 74 -20.54 2.65 -7.29
N HIS A 75 -20.72 1.36 -7.58
CA HIS A 75 -19.92 0.67 -8.60
C HIS A 75 -20.20 1.17 -10.03
N GLN A 76 -21.27 1.95 -10.24
CA GLN A 76 -21.53 2.58 -11.55
C GLN A 76 -20.61 3.79 -11.79
N GLU A 77 -20.11 4.41 -10.72
CA GLU A 77 -19.22 5.57 -10.73
C GLU A 77 -17.84 5.19 -10.16
N GLU A 78 -17.50 3.91 -10.24
CA GLU A 78 -16.23 3.34 -9.81
C GLU A 78 -15.57 2.68 -11.01
N THR A 79 -14.27 2.92 -11.20
CA THR A 79 -13.46 2.25 -12.21
C THR A 79 -12.22 1.69 -11.56
N ALA A 80 -11.93 0.42 -11.85
CA ALA A 80 -10.73 -0.26 -11.38
C ALA A 80 -10.05 -0.98 -12.54
N THR A 81 -8.79 -0.66 -12.77
CA THR A 81 -7.87 -1.38 -13.66
C THR A 81 -6.59 -1.72 -12.88
N PRO A 82 -5.70 -2.55 -13.43
CA PRO A 82 -4.42 -2.83 -12.77
C PRO A 82 -3.56 -1.57 -12.51
N ALA A 83 -3.71 -0.54 -13.34
CA ALA A 83 -2.89 0.67 -13.32
C ALA A 83 -3.59 1.93 -12.77
N TYR A 84 -4.90 1.87 -12.51
CA TYR A 84 -5.69 3.05 -12.18
C TYR A 84 -6.96 2.68 -11.40
N TYR A 85 -7.30 3.50 -10.43
CA TYR A 85 -8.57 3.45 -9.73
C TYR A 85 -9.20 4.85 -9.70
N SER A 86 -10.52 4.92 -9.87
CA SER A 86 -11.28 6.15 -9.64
C SER A 86 -12.64 5.88 -9.03
N VAL A 87 -13.13 6.82 -8.23
CA VAL A 87 -14.47 6.76 -7.64
C VAL A 87 -15.01 8.16 -7.37
N LEU A 88 -16.33 8.33 -7.49
CA LEU A 88 -17.03 9.50 -6.96
C LEU A 88 -17.38 9.29 -5.48
N LEU A 89 -16.80 10.12 -4.61
CA LEU A 89 -17.15 10.22 -3.20
C LEU A 89 -18.40 11.10 -3.05
N LYS A 90 -19.59 10.48 -3.05
CA LYS A 90 -20.88 11.16 -3.17
C LYS A 90 -21.14 12.17 -2.07
N ASP A 91 -20.78 11.84 -0.83
CA ASP A 91 -21.07 12.69 0.33
C ASP A 91 -20.22 13.97 0.34
N TYR A 92 -19.13 13.99 -0.41
CA TYR A 92 -18.22 15.13 -0.53
C TYR A 92 -18.19 15.76 -1.91
N SER A 93 -18.89 15.18 -2.90
CA SER A 93 -18.79 15.59 -4.30
C SER A 93 -17.34 15.66 -4.81
N ILE A 94 -16.49 14.71 -4.39
CA ILE A 94 -15.08 14.63 -4.78
C ILE A 94 -14.91 13.48 -5.78
N PHE A 95 -14.37 13.77 -6.96
CA PHE A 95 -13.87 12.73 -7.86
C PHE A 95 -12.43 12.40 -7.49
N ALA A 96 -12.22 11.18 -7.00
CA ALA A 96 -10.94 10.72 -6.49
C ALA A 96 -10.32 9.71 -7.44
N GLU A 97 -9.05 9.92 -7.76
CA GLU A 97 -8.27 9.09 -8.67
C GLU A 97 -6.93 8.69 -8.04
N MET A 98 -6.46 7.49 -8.37
CA MET A 98 -5.24 6.91 -7.81
C MET A 98 -4.48 6.10 -8.87
N THR A 99 -3.18 6.35 -8.97
CA THR A 99 -2.23 5.50 -9.70
C THR A 99 -0.91 5.39 -8.92
N GLY A 100 0.07 4.63 -9.39
CA GLY A 100 1.34 4.52 -8.67
C GLY A 100 2.41 3.67 -9.32
N ARG A 101 3.37 3.29 -8.49
CA ARG A 101 4.56 2.49 -8.77
C ARG A 101 4.71 1.43 -7.68
N SER A 102 5.81 0.68 -7.70
CA SER A 102 6.05 -0.38 -6.71
C SER A 102 5.95 0.08 -5.25
N ARG A 103 6.48 1.26 -4.88
CA ARG A 103 6.62 1.74 -3.48
C ARG A 103 5.96 3.10 -3.25
N SER A 104 5.34 3.66 -4.26
CA SER A 104 4.78 5.01 -4.25
C SER A 104 3.49 5.11 -5.05
N ALA A 105 2.70 6.15 -4.78
CA ALA A 105 1.47 6.49 -5.50
C ALA A 105 1.34 7.99 -5.68
N ILE A 106 0.53 8.35 -6.67
CA ILE A 106 0.04 9.71 -6.87
C ILE A 106 -1.49 9.67 -6.96
N PHE A 107 -2.11 10.64 -6.31
CA PHE A 107 -3.55 10.82 -6.20
C PHE A 107 -3.94 12.15 -6.82
N ARG A 108 -5.14 12.18 -7.41
CA ARG A 108 -5.76 13.38 -7.94
C ARG A 108 -7.17 13.49 -7.38
N PHE A 109 -7.43 14.57 -6.64
CA PHE A 109 -8.72 14.85 -6.01
C PHE A 109 -9.33 16.09 -6.63
N THR A 110 -10.42 15.90 -7.38
CA THR A 110 -11.17 16.98 -8.03
C THR A 110 -12.41 17.29 -7.20
N TYR A 111 -12.48 18.51 -6.67
CA TYR A 111 -13.59 18.99 -5.84
C TYR A 111 -14.63 19.66 -6.74
N ASN A 112 -15.84 19.11 -6.80
CA ASN A 112 -16.89 19.63 -7.69
C ASN A 112 -17.72 20.77 -7.07
N GLN A 113 -17.43 21.15 -5.82
CA GLN A 113 -18.10 22.24 -5.11
C GLN A 113 -17.07 23.14 -4.40
N PRO A 114 -17.36 24.45 -4.27
CA PRO A 114 -16.47 25.41 -3.61
C PRO A 114 -16.63 25.39 -2.09
N GLU A 115 -16.27 24.28 -1.45
CA GLU A 115 -16.27 24.13 0.00
C GLU A 115 -14.83 24.02 0.54
N ASP A 116 -14.65 23.80 1.85
CA ASP A 116 -13.32 23.51 2.39
C ASP A 116 -12.80 22.14 1.91
N ALA A 117 -11.55 22.06 1.47
CA ALA A 117 -10.88 20.80 1.12
C ALA A 117 -9.99 20.33 2.25
N TYR A 118 -10.22 19.12 2.73
CA TYR A 118 -9.40 18.47 3.73
C TYR A 118 -8.73 17.22 3.18
N LEU A 119 -7.51 16.95 3.66
CA LEU A 119 -6.90 15.62 3.58
C LEU A 119 -6.70 15.09 4.99
N ILE A 120 -7.25 13.91 5.24
CA ILE A 120 -7.06 13.15 6.48
C ILE A 120 -6.04 12.06 6.21
N VAL A 121 -5.09 11.87 7.12
CA VAL A 121 -4.13 10.76 7.08
C VAL A 121 -4.08 10.11 8.45
N ASN A 122 -4.15 8.78 8.50
CA ASN A 122 -3.92 8.02 9.73
C ASN A 122 -3.10 6.76 9.47
N PRO A 123 -2.18 6.38 10.39
CA PRO A 123 -1.72 5.00 10.45
C PRO A 123 -2.91 4.09 10.81
N ASN A 124 -2.99 2.91 10.20
CA ASN A 124 -3.99 1.90 10.57
C ASN A 124 -3.48 1.11 11.80
N SER A 125 -3.13 1.80 12.89
CA SER A 125 -2.43 1.19 14.03
C SER A 125 -3.42 0.62 15.04
N ASP A 126 -3.89 -0.59 14.80
CA ASP A 126 -4.80 -1.31 15.71
C ASP A 126 -4.17 -1.53 17.10
N GLU A 127 -2.85 -1.69 17.16
CA GLU A 127 -2.05 -1.85 18.39
C GLU A 127 -1.78 -0.52 19.13
N GLY A 128 -2.19 0.61 18.55
CA GLY A 128 -2.06 1.93 19.17
C GLY A 128 -0.60 2.37 19.40
N LYS A 129 0.31 2.02 18.50
CA LYS A 129 1.75 2.38 18.57
C LYS A 129 2.21 3.21 17.37
N GLY A 130 1.26 3.81 16.66
CA GLY A 130 1.54 4.63 15.49
C GLY A 130 2.14 5.99 15.88
N TYR A 131 2.75 6.63 14.89
CA TYR A 131 3.24 8.01 14.95
C TYR A 131 2.89 8.73 13.67
N ILE A 132 2.55 10.02 13.77
CA ILE A 132 2.33 10.89 12.62
C ILE A 132 2.77 12.32 12.94
N GLU A 133 3.34 12.98 11.95
CA GLU A 133 3.92 14.31 12.03
C GLU A 133 3.63 15.12 10.77
N ILE A 134 3.38 16.40 10.93
CA ILE A 134 3.14 17.39 9.89
C ILE A 134 4.35 18.33 9.82
N ASP A 135 5.04 18.32 8.68
CA ASP A 135 6.09 19.26 8.32
C ASP A 135 5.54 20.26 7.29
N THR A 136 5.13 21.43 7.78
CA THR A 136 4.55 22.48 6.93
C THR A 136 5.59 23.19 6.05
N ILE A 137 6.88 23.09 6.39
CA ILE A 137 7.96 23.71 5.62
C ILE A 137 8.28 22.83 4.40
N LYS A 138 8.37 21.51 4.61
CA LYS A 138 8.57 20.54 3.53
C LYS A 138 7.29 20.18 2.78
N LYS A 139 6.13 20.69 3.22
CA LYS A 139 4.80 20.30 2.72
C LYS A 139 4.59 18.79 2.72
N GLN A 140 4.84 18.19 3.89
CA GLN A 140 4.83 16.75 4.06
C GLN A 140 4.09 16.33 5.34
N ILE A 141 3.40 15.20 5.27
CA ILE A 141 3.04 14.39 6.44
C ILE A 141 3.91 13.16 6.42
N ARG A 142 4.50 12.80 7.57
CA ARG A 142 5.28 11.57 7.71
C ARG A 142 4.85 10.81 8.96
N GLY A 143 4.99 9.50 8.94
CA GLY A 143 4.62 8.70 10.08
C GLY A 143 5.06 7.26 9.96
N TYR A 144 4.76 6.48 10.99
CA TYR A 144 4.99 5.04 10.96
C TYR A 144 3.88 4.29 11.69
N ASN A 145 3.69 3.03 11.31
CA ASN A 145 2.88 2.06 12.02
C ASN A 145 3.73 0.80 12.27
N PRO A 146 4.00 0.43 13.53
CA PRO A 146 4.82 -0.74 13.82
C PRO A 146 4.21 -2.04 13.29
N VAL A 147 5.03 -2.85 12.64
CA VAL A 147 4.58 -4.13 12.11
C VAL A 147 4.62 -5.16 13.22
N HIS A 148 3.55 -5.93 13.34
CA HIS A 148 3.44 -7.04 14.29
C HIS A 148 3.37 -8.36 13.52
N ARG A 149 3.43 -9.49 14.22
CA ARG A 149 3.33 -10.84 13.63
C ARG A 149 2.29 -11.69 14.38
N ILE A 150 1.38 -12.34 13.66
CA ILE A 150 0.28 -13.11 14.27
C ILE A 150 0.50 -14.62 14.27
N TYR A 151 1.29 -15.16 13.34
CA TYR A 151 1.64 -16.58 13.31
C TYR A 151 2.98 -16.81 14.01
N GLN A 152 3.04 -17.78 14.92
CA GLN A 152 4.21 -18.05 15.77
C GLN A 152 4.78 -16.82 16.51
N GLY A 153 3.90 -15.88 16.84
CA GLY A 153 4.27 -14.63 17.49
C GLY A 153 3.14 -13.87 18.15
N TRP A 154 1.87 -14.31 18.08
CA TRP A 154 0.70 -13.73 18.76
C TRP A 154 0.78 -12.22 19.08
N GLY A 155 0.90 -11.37 18.06
CA GLY A 155 0.86 -9.91 18.21
C GLY A 155 2.20 -9.28 18.64
N GLU A 156 3.29 -10.04 18.69
CA GLU A 156 4.62 -9.50 18.96
C GLU A 156 5.10 -8.59 17.81
N PRO A 157 5.93 -7.57 18.08
CA PRO A 157 6.56 -6.77 17.05
C PRO A 157 7.39 -7.62 16.08
N ALA A 158 7.39 -7.24 14.80
CA ALA A 158 8.25 -7.82 13.76
C ALA A 158 9.67 -7.21 13.75
N GLY A 159 9.91 -6.17 14.57
CA GLY A 159 11.21 -5.51 14.68
C GLY A 159 11.46 -4.41 13.65
N TYR A 160 10.42 -3.97 12.92
CA TYR A 160 10.47 -2.84 11.99
C TYR A 160 9.07 -2.20 11.86
N ASN A 161 9.00 -1.06 11.18
CA ASN A 161 7.75 -0.31 10.99
C ASN A 161 7.41 -0.18 9.50
N GLY A 162 6.13 -0.01 9.18
CA GLY A 162 5.72 0.59 7.93
C GLY A 162 5.85 2.11 8.05
N TYR A 163 6.95 2.65 7.53
CA TYR A 163 7.15 4.10 7.42
C TYR A 163 6.41 4.63 6.20
N PHE A 164 5.87 5.84 6.30
CA PHE A 164 5.17 6.48 5.20
C PHE A 164 5.44 7.97 5.14
N ILE A 165 5.39 8.50 3.93
CA ILE A 165 5.39 9.94 3.66
C ILE A 165 4.26 10.29 2.70
N ILE A 166 3.73 11.51 2.83
CA ILE A 166 2.70 12.10 1.98
C ILE A 166 3.16 13.52 1.66
N GLU A 167 3.32 13.84 0.39
CA GLU A 167 3.66 15.18 -0.09
C GLU A 167 2.45 15.84 -0.76
N TYR A 168 2.36 17.16 -0.65
CA TYR A 168 1.33 17.98 -1.28
C TYR A 168 1.94 19.27 -1.86
N GLN A 169 1.31 19.82 -2.90
CA GLN A 169 1.75 21.09 -3.51
C GLN A 169 0.99 22.31 -3.00
N ASN A 170 -0.32 22.15 -2.80
CA ASN A 170 -1.23 23.24 -2.44
C ASN A 170 -0.86 23.86 -1.09
N GLU A 171 -1.11 25.17 -0.96
CA GLU A 171 -0.99 25.84 0.33
C GLU A 171 -2.08 25.35 1.30
N ILE A 172 -1.73 25.24 2.57
CA ILE A 172 -2.64 24.88 3.64
C ILE A 172 -3.04 26.14 4.43
N GLU A 173 -4.29 26.19 4.87
CA GLU A 173 -4.80 27.24 5.75
C GLU A 173 -4.83 26.78 7.21
N GLU A 174 -5.14 25.50 7.43
CA GLU A 174 -5.20 24.88 8.75
C GLU A 174 -4.58 23.49 8.74
N TYR A 175 -4.11 23.08 9.91
CA TYR A 175 -3.62 21.72 10.14
C TYR A 175 -3.77 21.36 11.61
N GLY A 176 -3.70 20.08 11.90
CA GLY A 176 -3.67 19.60 13.27
C GLY A 176 -3.64 18.08 13.32
N THR A 177 -3.61 17.56 14.53
CA THR A 177 -3.71 16.12 14.79
C THR A 177 -5.02 15.80 15.51
N PHE A 178 -5.41 14.54 15.50
CA PHE A 178 -6.55 14.05 16.27
C PHE A 178 -6.22 12.71 16.94
N ARG A 179 -6.97 12.38 17.99
CA ARG A 179 -7.00 11.07 18.63
C ARG A 179 -8.38 10.82 19.20
N HIS A 180 -9.01 9.72 18.78
CA HIS A 180 -10.43 9.47 19.09
C HIS A 180 -11.27 10.71 18.74
N ASP A 181 -12.12 11.18 19.65
CA ASP A 181 -12.99 12.34 19.45
C ASP A 181 -12.30 13.68 19.77
N SER A 182 -10.99 13.67 20.06
CA SER A 182 -10.22 14.86 20.42
C SER A 182 -9.46 15.41 19.21
N LEU A 183 -9.74 16.66 18.86
CA LEU A 183 -9.07 17.43 17.81
C LEU A 183 -8.07 18.41 18.43
N PHE A 184 -6.85 18.43 17.91
CA PHE A 184 -5.76 19.29 18.37
C PHE A 184 -5.29 20.20 17.23
N ALA A 185 -5.96 21.34 17.07
CA ALA A 185 -5.63 22.33 16.04
C ALA A 185 -4.20 22.89 16.25
N GLY A 186 -3.43 22.99 15.16
CA GLY A 186 -2.05 23.47 15.17
C GLY A 186 -1.02 22.50 15.77
N GLN A 187 -1.45 21.38 16.35
CA GLN A 187 -0.52 20.35 16.81
C GLN A 187 0.08 19.62 15.60
N ARG A 188 1.42 19.51 15.58
CA ARG A 188 2.15 18.95 14.45
C ARG A 188 2.41 17.46 14.55
N GLN A 189 2.48 16.91 15.76
CA GLN A 189 2.88 15.53 15.97
C GLN A 189 1.98 14.85 16.98
N ILE A 190 1.67 13.59 16.75
CA ILE A 190 0.98 12.73 17.71
C ILE A 190 1.51 11.31 17.59
N ALA A 191 1.62 10.66 18.74
CA ALA A 191 2.13 9.31 18.88
C ALA A 191 1.29 8.59 19.93
N ASP A 192 1.29 7.26 19.85
CA ASP A 192 0.70 6.34 20.82
C ASP A 192 -0.82 6.53 21.07
N GLY A 193 -1.48 5.40 21.24
CA GLY A 193 -2.94 5.30 21.28
C GLY A 193 -3.53 4.94 19.92
N THR A 194 -4.76 4.43 19.98
CA THR A 194 -5.52 4.06 18.79
C THR A 194 -6.19 5.28 18.17
N SER A 195 -6.57 5.18 16.90
CA SER A 195 -7.32 6.22 16.18
C SER A 195 -6.64 7.60 16.18
N ILE A 196 -5.31 7.64 16.08
CA ILE A 196 -4.56 8.88 15.86
C ILE A 196 -4.53 9.26 14.38
N GLY A 197 -4.33 10.52 14.06
CA GLY A 197 -4.06 10.96 12.70
C GLY A 197 -3.79 12.45 12.58
N ALA A 198 -3.63 12.90 11.34
CA ALA A 198 -3.39 14.27 10.95
C ALA A 198 -4.44 14.74 9.94
N TYR A 199 -4.73 16.03 9.96
CA TYR A 199 -5.54 16.67 8.93
C TYR A 199 -4.84 17.93 8.41
N LEU A 200 -5.08 18.22 7.14
CA LEU A 200 -4.74 19.48 6.47
C LEU A 200 -6.01 20.06 5.88
N ARG A 201 -6.21 21.37 5.98
CA ARG A 201 -7.19 22.13 5.21
C ARG A 201 -6.45 22.92 4.13
N PHE A 202 -6.74 22.64 2.87
CA PHE A 202 -6.11 23.33 1.75
C PHE A 202 -6.84 24.62 1.42
N LYS A 203 -6.07 25.59 0.94
CA LYS A 203 -6.63 26.73 0.22
C LYS A 203 -7.10 26.24 -1.15
N ILE A 204 -8.42 26.13 -1.33
CA ILE A 204 -8.97 25.81 -2.65
C ILE A 204 -8.84 27.06 -3.53
N HIS A 205 -8.07 26.93 -4.60
CA HIS A 205 -8.21 27.79 -5.76
C HIS A 205 -9.20 27.13 -6.71
N SER A 206 -10.10 27.91 -7.31
CA SER A 206 -11.14 27.44 -8.23
C SER A 206 -10.61 26.73 -9.49
N GLU A 207 -9.30 26.54 -9.62
CA GLU A 207 -8.64 26.09 -10.83
C GLU A 207 -7.69 24.92 -10.53
N GLY A 208 -8.26 23.72 -10.37
CA GLY A 208 -7.53 22.47 -10.51
C GLY A 208 -7.67 21.48 -9.35
N PRO A 209 -7.31 20.22 -9.59
CA PRO A 209 -7.34 19.18 -8.58
C PRO A 209 -6.23 19.37 -7.54
N ILE A 210 -6.43 18.79 -6.36
CA ILE A 210 -5.36 18.62 -5.37
C ILE A 210 -4.61 17.34 -5.71
N LEU A 211 -3.30 17.48 -5.94
CA LEU A 211 -2.41 16.35 -6.17
C LEU A 211 -1.68 15.99 -4.88
N ILE A 212 -1.70 14.70 -4.56
CA ILE A 212 -1.02 14.15 -3.39
C ILE A 212 -0.11 13.02 -3.86
N LYS A 213 1.13 13.00 -3.40
CA LYS A 213 2.06 11.88 -3.58
C LYS A 213 2.23 11.16 -2.25
N ALA A 214 2.39 9.84 -2.28
CA ALA A 214 2.66 9.07 -1.08
C ALA A 214 3.61 7.92 -1.36
N ALA A 215 4.42 7.52 -0.38
CA ALA A 215 5.31 6.37 -0.45
C ALA A 215 5.46 5.70 0.91
N SER A 216 5.93 4.46 0.90
CA SER A 216 6.29 3.73 2.12
C SER A 216 7.67 3.08 2.03
N SER A 217 8.19 2.72 3.20
CA SER A 217 9.41 1.95 3.38
C SER A 217 9.26 1.05 4.61
N PHE A 218 9.93 -0.10 4.61
CA PHE A 218 10.07 -0.92 5.81
C PHE A 218 11.37 -0.64 6.59
N THR A 219 12.24 0.25 6.09
CA THR A 219 13.51 0.58 6.73
C THR A 219 13.39 1.85 7.57
N ASP A 220 13.15 2.99 6.93
CA ASP A 220 13.11 4.30 7.58
C ASP A 220 12.44 5.37 6.70
N MET A 221 12.29 6.58 7.26
CA MET A 221 11.72 7.73 6.57
C MET A 221 12.55 8.18 5.35
N GLU A 222 13.88 8.01 5.42
CA GLU A 222 14.77 8.34 4.30
C GLU A 222 14.54 7.38 3.13
N GLY A 223 14.36 6.09 3.41
CA GLY A 223 13.96 5.08 2.44
C GLY A 223 12.63 5.43 1.78
N ALA A 224 11.62 5.83 2.56
CA ALA A 224 10.32 6.24 2.03
C ALA A 224 10.43 7.47 1.11
N GLN A 225 11.23 8.47 1.49
CA GLN A 225 11.52 9.64 0.63
C GLN A 225 12.22 9.25 -0.66
N LYS A 226 13.28 8.44 -0.57
CA LYS A 226 14.05 7.99 -1.72
C LYS A 226 13.22 7.15 -2.68
N ASN A 227 12.33 6.31 -2.15
CA ASN A 227 11.35 5.56 -2.94
C ASN A 227 10.47 6.52 -3.74
N LEU A 228 9.93 7.56 -3.11
CA LEU A 228 9.09 8.55 -3.78
C LEU A 228 9.85 9.33 -4.86
N ASP A 229 11.01 9.87 -4.52
CA ASP A 229 11.81 10.71 -5.41
C ASP A 229 12.32 9.93 -6.62
N THR A 230 12.61 8.64 -6.45
CA THR A 230 13.10 7.78 -7.54
C THR A 230 11.97 7.32 -8.45
N GLU A 231 10.84 6.90 -7.89
CA GLU A 231 9.75 6.31 -8.65
C GLU A 231 8.79 7.36 -9.25
N ILE A 232 8.57 8.49 -8.57
CA ILE A 232 7.65 9.56 -9.00
C ILE A 232 8.28 10.94 -8.71
N PRO A 233 9.31 11.36 -9.47
CA PRO A 233 9.99 12.65 -9.28
C PRO A 233 9.16 13.87 -9.73
N HIS A 234 8.00 13.66 -10.35
CA HIS A 234 7.16 14.70 -10.94
C HIS A 234 5.75 14.69 -10.35
N TRP A 235 4.93 15.67 -10.72
CA TRP A 235 3.53 15.79 -10.31
C TRP A 235 2.54 15.48 -11.43
N ASP A 236 3.01 14.98 -12.58
CA ASP A 236 2.16 14.54 -13.68
C ASP A 236 1.50 13.18 -13.38
N PHE A 237 0.23 13.21 -12.98
CA PHE A 237 -0.58 12.02 -12.68
C PHE A 237 -0.73 11.09 -13.89
N ASP A 238 -1.00 11.66 -15.06
CA ASP A 238 -1.29 10.87 -16.26
C ASP A 238 -0.02 10.21 -16.80
N ARG A 239 1.15 10.84 -16.63
CA ARG A 239 2.44 10.20 -16.88
C ARG A 239 2.66 8.97 -16.00
N THR A 240 2.48 9.07 -14.67
CA THR A 240 2.65 7.90 -13.78
C THR A 240 1.67 6.78 -14.14
N ARG A 241 0.42 7.14 -14.49
CA ARG A 241 -0.59 6.18 -14.96
C ARG A 241 -0.14 5.47 -16.24
N GLN A 242 0.38 6.20 -17.21
CA GLN A 242 0.88 5.63 -18.47
C GLN A 242 2.06 4.69 -18.21
N GLU A 243 3.02 5.09 -17.38
CA GLU A 243 4.16 4.26 -17.00
C GLU A 243 3.72 2.94 -16.35
N LEU A 244 2.77 2.97 -15.42
CA LEU A 244 2.25 1.75 -14.80
C LEU A 244 1.44 0.90 -15.80
N ASN A 245 0.67 1.53 -16.68
CA ASN A 245 -0.07 0.82 -17.73
C ASN A 245 0.87 0.08 -18.68
N SER A 246 1.98 0.70 -19.09
CA SER A 246 3.00 0.06 -19.93
C SER A 246 3.63 -1.16 -19.25
N ILE A 247 3.85 -1.12 -17.94
CA ILE A 247 4.36 -2.27 -17.20
C ILE A 247 3.37 -3.42 -17.17
N TRP A 248 2.08 -3.12 -16.94
CA TRP A 248 1.05 -4.15 -17.00
C TRP A 248 0.89 -4.72 -18.40
N GLU A 249 0.96 -3.90 -19.44
CA GLU A 249 0.90 -4.37 -20.82
C GLU A 249 2.08 -5.30 -21.12
N GLN A 250 3.31 -4.94 -20.71
CA GLN A 250 4.47 -5.81 -20.83
C GLN A 250 4.29 -7.14 -20.08
N ARG A 251 3.68 -7.13 -18.89
CA ARG A 251 3.42 -8.34 -18.11
C ARG A 251 2.35 -9.22 -18.75
N LEU A 252 1.22 -8.64 -19.15
CA LEU A 252 0.07 -9.39 -19.67
C LEU A 252 0.33 -9.93 -21.08
N SER A 253 1.08 -9.18 -21.91
CA SER A 253 1.47 -9.61 -23.26
C SER A 253 2.44 -10.80 -23.30
N GLN A 254 2.98 -11.25 -22.16
CA GLN A 254 3.78 -12.47 -22.06
C GLN A 254 3.00 -13.74 -22.46
N VAL A 255 1.67 -13.70 -22.39
CA VAL A 255 0.80 -14.79 -22.88
C VAL A 255 -0.31 -14.23 -23.75
N THR A 256 -0.29 -14.60 -25.04
CA THR A 256 -1.36 -14.28 -25.96
C THR A 256 -2.36 -15.43 -26.02
N ILE A 257 -3.63 -15.16 -25.70
CA ILE A 257 -4.72 -16.14 -25.90
C ILE A 257 -5.53 -15.79 -27.15
N GLN A 258 -5.90 -16.81 -27.93
CA GLN A 258 -6.75 -16.65 -29.11
C GLN A 258 -8.16 -17.15 -28.78
N THR A 259 -9.08 -16.20 -28.60
CA THR A 259 -10.51 -16.48 -28.40
C THR A 259 -11.32 -15.27 -28.83
N ASN A 260 -12.52 -15.52 -29.37
CA ASN A 260 -13.50 -14.47 -29.69
C ASN A 260 -14.43 -14.16 -28.49
N ASN A 261 -14.36 -14.96 -27.42
CA ASN A 261 -15.17 -14.75 -26.22
C ASN A 261 -14.48 -13.77 -25.25
N ARG A 262 -15.10 -12.62 -25.03
CA ARG A 262 -14.60 -11.59 -24.10
C ARG A 262 -14.48 -12.10 -22.67
N ASN A 263 -15.43 -12.91 -22.19
CA ASN A 263 -15.43 -13.42 -20.82
C ASN A 263 -14.22 -14.32 -20.56
N ASP A 264 -13.78 -15.07 -21.57
CA ASP A 264 -12.60 -15.94 -21.43
C ASP A 264 -11.32 -15.11 -21.32
N LYS A 265 -11.22 -13.99 -22.07
CA LYS A 265 -10.12 -13.02 -21.92
C LYS A 265 -10.09 -12.39 -20.54
N GLU A 266 -11.24 -11.92 -20.05
CA GLU A 266 -11.33 -11.28 -18.73
C GLU A 266 -10.98 -12.26 -17.60
N LYS A 267 -11.44 -13.51 -17.67
CA LYS A 267 -11.07 -14.55 -16.70
C LYS A 267 -9.57 -14.83 -16.74
N PHE A 268 -9.01 -15.02 -17.92
CA PHE A 268 -7.59 -15.34 -18.09
C PHE A 268 -6.68 -14.20 -17.59
N TYR A 269 -6.84 -12.99 -18.13
CA TYR A 269 -6.00 -11.86 -17.74
C TYR A 269 -6.30 -11.38 -16.32
N GLY A 270 -7.52 -11.54 -15.83
CA GLY A 270 -7.85 -11.34 -14.42
C GLY A 270 -7.14 -12.34 -13.50
N ALA A 271 -6.99 -13.60 -13.91
CA ALA A 271 -6.21 -14.58 -13.17
C ALA A 271 -4.70 -14.25 -13.22
N LEU A 272 -4.17 -13.89 -14.39
CA LEU A 272 -2.77 -13.51 -14.56
C LEU A 272 -2.39 -12.24 -13.77
N TYR A 273 -3.31 -11.27 -13.68
CA TYR A 273 -3.19 -10.10 -12.82
C TYR A 273 -3.02 -10.51 -11.34
N ARG A 274 -3.90 -11.38 -10.82
CA ARG A 274 -3.83 -11.87 -9.43
C ARG A 274 -2.60 -12.75 -9.18
N ALA A 275 -2.18 -13.53 -10.17
CA ALA A 275 -0.93 -14.31 -10.14
C ALA A 275 0.33 -13.44 -10.23
N SER A 276 0.18 -12.12 -10.35
CA SER A 276 1.31 -11.17 -10.39
C SER A 276 1.42 -10.35 -9.10
N PHE A 277 0.75 -10.76 -8.01
CA PHE A 277 0.86 -10.05 -6.72
C PHE A 277 2.05 -10.54 -5.91
N LEU A 278 2.19 -11.87 -5.79
CA LEU A 278 3.17 -12.53 -4.90
C LEU A 278 4.16 -13.39 -5.69
N PRO A 279 5.38 -13.63 -5.17
CA PRO A 279 6.01 -12.92 -4.05
C PRO A 279 6.16 -11.43 -4.37
N ARG A 280 6.12 -10.54 -3.38
CA ARG A 280 6.17 -9.09 -3.60
C ARG A 280 7.51 -8.50 -3.17
N THR A 281 7.90 -7.40 -3.79
CA THR A 281 9.10 -6.64 -3.42
C THR A 281 8.98 -6.16 -1.98
N PHE A 282 10.08 -6.21 -1.21
CA PHE A 282 10.10 -5.85 0.21
C PHE A 282 11.23 -4.88 0.59
N ASN A 283 12.25 -4.72 -0.25
CA ASN A 283 13.30 -3.71 -0.08
C ASN A 283 12.94 -2.35 -0.69
N ASP A 284 13.58 -1.30 -0.21
CA ASP A 284 13.55 0.04 -0.81
C ASP A 284 14.30 0.09 -2.16
N VAL A 285 14.17 1.19 -2.90
CA VAL A 285 14.83 1.38 -4.22
C VAL A 285 16.35 1.30 -4.16
N ASP A 286 16.95 1.55 -2.99
CA ASP A 286 18.39 1.44 -2.76
C ASP A 286 18.84 0.03 -2.32
N GLY A 287 17.90 -0.91 -2.26
CA GLY A 287 18.15 -2.28 -1.87
C GLY A 287 18.08 -2.53 -0.37
N ARG A 288 17.88 -1.51 0.49
CA ARG A 288 17.82 -1.73 1.95
C ARG A 288 16.52 -2.44 2.35
N TYR A 289 16.60 -3.35 3.32
CA TYR A 289 15.45 -4.05 3.90
C TYR A 289 15.74 -4.49 5.36
N PRO A 290 14.71 -4.64 6.21
CA PRO A 290 14.86 -5.28 7.52
C PRO A 290 15.48 -6.67 7.44
N SER A 291 16.37 -7.07 8.35
CA SER A 291 16.85 -8.46 8.35
C SER A 291 15.73 -9.43 8.68
N PHE A 292 15.76 -10.59 8.03
CA PHE A 292 14.81 -11.65 8.27
C PHE A 292 14.84 -12.12 9.74
N SER A 293 13.67 -12.42 10.29
CA SER A 293 13.40 -12.86 11.68
C SER A 293 13.65 -11.83 12.79
N THR A 294 14.50 -10.82 12.62
CA THR A 294 14.87 -9.88 13.69
C THR A 294 14.49 -8.43 13.41
N GLY A 295 14.29 -8.06 12.13
CA GLY A 295 14.11 -6.69 11.70
C GLY A 295 15.41 -5.86 11.64
N HIS A 296 16.38 -6.17 12.50
CA HIS A 296 17.67 -5.50 12.57
C HIS A 296 18.89 -6.45 12.67
N PRO A 297 20.08 -6.04 12.17
CA PRO A 297 20.34 -4.77 11.47
C PRO A 297 19.72 -4.77 10.07
N PHE A 298 19.47 -3.59 9.50
CA PHE A 298 19.06 -3.49 8.10
C PHE A 298 20.13 -4.10 7.19
N ARG A 299 19.67 -4.85 6.20
CA ARG A 299 20.48 -5.48 5.16
C ARG A 299 20.33 -4.70 3.87
N GLN A 300 21.22 -4.96 2.94
CA GLN A 300 21.14 -4.43 1.59
C GLN A 300 21.22 -5.57 0.59
N SER A 301 20.30 -5.56 -0.36
CA SER A 301 20.21 -6.59 -1.40
C SER A 301 21.41 -6.49 -2.35
N ALA A 302 22.05 -7.62 -2.62
CA ALA A 302 23.24 -7.68 -3.47
C ALA A 302 22.91 -7.45 -4.95
N ASN A 303 23.85 -6.87 -5.70
CA ASN A 303 23.78 -6.76 -7.17
C ASN A 303 22.54 -6.03 -7.72
N GLY A 304 21.91 -5.17 -6.92
CA GLY A 304 20.73 -4.40 -7.33
C GLY A 304 19.46 -5.24 -7.55
N ARG A 305 19.43 -6.51 -7.11
CA ARG A 305 18.20 -7.32 -7.17
C ARG A 305 17.20 -6.83 -6.13
N ASN A 306 15.92 -7.11 -6.36
CA ASN A 306 14.93 -6.96 -5.29
C ASN A 306 14.99 -8.15 -4.33
N TYR A 307 14.78 -7.87 -3.05
CA TYR A 307 14.47 -8.83 -2.01
C TYR A 307 12.94 -8.94 -1.91
N TYR A 308 12.43 -10.16 -1.96
CA TYR A 308 11.01 -10.45 -2.03
C TYR A 308 10.50 -11.10 -0.73
N GLU A 309 9.20 -10.99 -0.49
CA GLU A 309 8.50 -11.56 0.66
C GLU A 309 7.13 -12.14 0.28
N ASP A 310 6.43 -12.75 1.26
CA ASP A 310 5.06 -13.27 1.19
C ASP A 310 4.95 -14.57 0.38
N TYR A 311 5.81 -15.53 0.70
CA TYR A 311 5.87 -16.82 0.02
C TYR A 311 4.91 -17.83 0.66
N SER A 312 3.64 -17.87 0.23
CA SER A 312 2.66 -18.89 0.66
C SER A 312 2.95 -20.26 0.06
N MET A 313 4.12 -20.84 0.36
CA MET A 313 4.71 -21.93 -0.42
C MET A 313 3.91 -23.21 -0.41
N TRP A 314 3.09 -23.47 0.61
CA TRP A 314 2.18 -24.62 0.61
C TRP A 314 1.16 -24.58 -0.53
N ASP A 315 0.78 -23.38 -0.98
CA ASP A 315 -0.08 -23.16 -2.14
C ASP A 315 0.75 -22.94 -3.40
N THR A 316 1.68 -22.00 -3.35
CA THR A 316 2.26 -21.37 -4.53
C THR A 316 3.26 -22.24 -5.25
N TYR A 317 3.83 -23.28 -4.62
CA TYR A 317 4.71 -24.24 -5.29
C TYR A 317 3.98 -25.04 -6.39
N ARG A 318 2.66 -25.22 -6.25
CA ARG A 318 1.85 -26.12 -7.10
C ARG A 318 1.65 -25.57 -8.51
N ALA A 319 1.53 -24.25 -8.65
CA ALA A 319 1.18 -23.61 -9.92
C ALA A 319 1.78 -22.22 -10.12
N LEU A 320 1.82 -21.39 -9.08
CA LEU A 320 2.32 -20.01 -9.21
C LEU A 320 3.82 -19.97 -9.51
N HIS A 321 4.66 -20.64 -8.72
CA HIS A 321 6.11 -20.68 -8.97
C HIS A 321 6.47 -21.37 -10.29
N PRO A 322 5.85 -22.51 -10.66
CA PRO A 322 5.97 -23.05 -12.02
C PRO A 322 5.64 -22.03 -13.12
N LEU A 323 4.54 -21.27 -12.98
CA LEU A 323 4.16 -20.23 -13.94
C LEU A 323 5.22 -19.12 -14.01
N VAL A 324 5.71 -18.63 -12.86
CA VAL A 324 6.73 -17.57 -12.79
C VAL A 324 8.06 -18.03 -13.41
N ASN A 325 8.42 -19.30 -13.24
CA ASN A 325 9.60 -19.91 -13.88
C ASN A 325 9.48 -19.95 -15.41
N ILE A 326 8.29 -20.20 -15.94
CA ILE A 326 8.03 -20.20 -17.40
C ILE A 326 8.06 -18.78 -17.95
N LEU A 327 7.35 -17.85 -17.31
CA LEU A 327 7.15 -16.49 -17.87
C LEU A 327 8.34 -15.57 -17.63
N THR A 328 9.03 -15.71 -16.49
CA THR A 328 10.02 -14.75 -16.01
C THR A 328 11.16 -15.45 -15.25
N PRO A 329 11.94 -16.35 -15.89
CA PRO A 329 12.92 -17.20 -15.20
C PRO A 329 13.99 -16.41 -14.44
N LYS A 330 14.46 -15.27 -14.96
CA LYS A 330 15.42 -14.41 -14.25
C LYS A 330 14.82 -13.83 -12.96
N LYS A 331 13.60 -13.27 -13.03
CA LYS A 331 12.88 -12.74 -11.85
C LYS A 331 12.59 -13.86 -10.84
N ALA A 332 12.28 -15.06 -11.34
CA ALA A 332 12.11 -16.24 -10.50
C ALA A 332 13.39 -16.59 -9.74
N GLY A 333 14.55 -16.54 -10.41
CA GLY A 333 15.86 -16.69 -9.77
C GLY A 333 16.09 -15.66 -8.65
N ASP A 334 15.78 -14.38 -8.89
CA ASP A 334 15.90 -13.32 -7.88
C ASP A 334 14.96 -13.55 -6.68
N MET A 335 13.73 -14.02 -6.95
CA MET A 335 12.78 -14.42 -5.92
C MET A 335 13.31 -15.60 -5.10
N MET A 336 13.88 -16.63 -5.72
CA MET A 336 14.43 -17.78 -5.00
C MET A 336 15.69 -17.41 -4.20
N GLN A 337 16.52 -16.50 -4.71
CA GLN A 337 17.66 -15.96 -3.96
C GLN A 337 17.21 -15.30 -2.65
N SER A 338 16.02 -14.70 -2.62
CA SER A 338 15.45 -14.13 -1.40
C SER A 338 15.11 -15.19 -0.34
N LEU A 339 14.86 -16.44 -0.71
CA LEU A 339 14.72 -17.55 0.26
C LEU A 339 16.09 -18.00 0.79
N VAL A 340 17.13 -17.95 -0.05
CA VAL A 340 18.51 -18.23 0.35
C VAL A 340 18.98 -17.19 1.38
N ASP A 341 18.76 -15.90 1.18
CA ASP A 341 19.19 -14.93 2.20
C ASP A 341 18.39 -15.10 3.51
N LYS A 342 17.12 -15.49 3.44
CA LYS A 342 16.33 -15.82 4.65
C LYS A 342 16.95 -16.98 5.40
N TYR A 343 17.38 -18.03 4.68
CA TYR A 343 18.12 -19.15 5.26
C TYR A 343 19.45 -18.69 5.89
N GLU A 344 20.24 -17.87 5.20
CA GLU A 344 21.52 -17.38 5.75
C GLU A 344 21.32 -16.50 6.99
N GLN A 345 20.21 -15.75 7.06
CA GLN A 345 19.91 -14.83 8.17
C GLN A 345 19.25 -15.54 9.36
N GLY A 346 18.33 -16.45 9.12
CA GLY A 346 17.56 -17.14 10.18
C GLY A 346 18.03 -18.57 10.48
N GLY A 347 18.91 -19.13 9.65
CA GLY A 347 19.52 -20.46 9.76
C GLY A 347 18.73 -21.61 9.11
N TRP A 348 17.46 -21.37 8.75
CA TRP A 348 16.52 -22.39 8.25
C TRP A 348 15.76 -21.84 7.04
N LEU A 349 15.49 -22.67 6.02
CA LEU A 349 14.57 -22.27 4.96
C LEU A 349 13.18 -22.08 5.58
N PRO A 350 12.49 -20.96 5.32
CA PRO A 350 11.17 -20.71 5.89
C PRO A 350 10.11 -21.56 5.18
N ILE A 351 8.92 -21.74 5.80
CA ILE A 351 7.79 -22.44 5.17
C ILE A 351 6.84 -21.41 4.50
N PHE A 352 6.31 -20.47 5.29
CA PHE A 352 5.54 -19.33 4.80
C PHE A 352 6.08 -18.05 5.46
N PRO A 353 7.17 -17.48 4.97
CA PRO A 353 7.66 -16.22 5.50
C PRO A 353 6.65 -15.10 5.24
N CYS A 354 6.27 -14.41 6.32
CA CYS A 354 5.43 -13.21 6.37
C CYS A 354 5.97 -12.29 7.47
N TRP A 355 5.72 -10.98 7.35
CA TRP A 355 6.32 -9.93 8.18
C TRP A 355 7.84 -10.06 8.28
N ASN A 356 8.45 -10.53 7.18
CA ASN A 356 9.87 -10.85 7.09
C ASN A 356 10.40 -11.66 8.27
N SER A 357 9.59 -12.64 8.70
CA SER A 357 9.85 -13.53 9.82
C SER A 357 9.37 -14.94 9.47
N TYR A 358 9.87 -15.91 10.23
CA TYR A 358 9.31 -17.25 10.22
C TYR A 358 7.84 -17.25 10.60
N THR A 359 7.07 -18.08 9.90
CA THR A 359 5.77 -18.56 10.35
C THR A 359 5.70 -20.08 10.15
N ALA A 360 4.88 -20.78 10.96
CA ALA A 360 4.62 -22.22 10.85
C ALA A 360 3.32 -22.52 10.10
N ALA A 361 2.81 -21.56 9.36
CA ALA A 361 1.83 -21.83 8.35
C ALA A 361 2.60 -22.31 7.10
N MET A 362 2.17 -23.28 6.29
CA MET A 362 1.27 -24.38 6.64
C MET A 362 2.13 -25.60 7.01
N ILE A 363 2.01 -26.73 6.31
CA ILE A 363 2.83 -27.93 6.53
C ILE A 363 3.87 -28.10 5.42
N GLY A 364 4.90 -28.91 5.69
CA GLY A 364 5.91 -29.31 4.71
C GLY A 364 6.94 -28.21 4.41
N ASP A 365 8.06 -28.63 3.81
CA ASP A 365 9.19 -27.75 3.50
C ASP A 365 9.19 -27.38 2.01
N HIS A 366 8.12 -26.73 1.57
CA HIS A 366 7.87 -26.46 0.14
C HIS A 366 8.78 -25.41 -0.50
N CYS A 367 9.70 -24.80 0.27
CA CYS A 367 10.78 -23.95 -0.24
C CYS A 367 11.94 -24.73 -0.86
N ILE A 368 12.01 -26.05 -0.66
CA ILE A 368 13.04 -26.94 -1.21
C ILE A 368 12.86 -27.16 -2.71
#